data_AF-A0A061NKK6-F1
#
_entry.id   AF-A0A061NKK6-F1
#
_cell.length_a   1.000
_cell.length_b   1.000
_cell.length_c   1.000
_cell.angle_alpha   90.00
_cell.angle_beta   90.00
_cell.angle_gamma   90.00
#
_symmetry.space_group_name_H-M   'P 1'
#
loop_
_entity.id
_entity.type
_entity.pdbx_description
1 polymer ?
#
loop_
_entity_poly.entity_id
_entity_poly.type
_entity_poly.pdbx_seq_one_letter_code
_entity_poly.pdbx_strand_id
1 'polypeptide(L)'
;MTEIYSFFNSTPDDRRPKQAEDWANYFSKFLTTGLYHKNAEAGLAVTSDAQMRVLVDAGAAFFSGYMYENTAPLPLTVPLADNNRIDRVVVRLNLNEDQRNIRAHIKQGTEDEPPELQR
;
A
#
# COMPACT_ATOMS: atom_id res chain seq x y z
N MET A 1 -18.75 -15.88 18.51
CA MET A 1 -19.76 -14.84 18.83
C MET A 1 -20.48 -14.48 17.55
N THR A 2 -21.79 -14.27 17.60
CA THR A 2 -22.63 -14.07 16.41
C THR A 2 -22.73 -12.61 15.98
N GLU A 3 -22.53 -11.68 16.91
CA GLU A 3 -22.65 -10.24 16.66
C GLU A 3 -21.45 -9.50 17.23
N ILE A 4 -20.94 -8.52 16.48
CA ILE A 4 -19.80 -7.68 16.84
C ILE A 4 -20.20 -6.23 16.62
N TYR A 5 -20.09 -5.41 17.66
CA TYR A 5 -20.33 -3.97 17.62
C TYR A 5 -19.03 -3.21 17.95
N SER A 6 -18.80 -2.07 17.30
CA SER A 6 -17.57 -1.29 17.45
C SER A 6 -17.83 0.20 17.73
N PHE A 7 -16.76 0.92 18.10
CA PHE A 7 -16.70 2.37 18.37
C PHE A 7 -17.62 2.93 19.46
N PHE A 8 -17.45 2.39 20.67
CA PHE A 8 -17.95 3.04 21.88
C PHE A 8 -16.77 3.48 22.74
N ASN A 9 -16.96 4.56 23.49
CA ASN A 9 -15.96 5.03 24.44
C ASN A 9 -15.68 3.96 25.49
N SER A 10 -14.40 3.85 25.85
CA SER A 10 -13.99 3.05 27.01
C SER A 10 -14.53 3.70 28.29
N THR A 11 -14.97 2.89 29.23
CA THR A 11 -15.32 3.34 30.59
C THR A 11 -14.37 2.70 31.61
N PRO A 12 -14.33 3.16 32.88
CA PRO A 12 -13.53 2.52 33.91
C PRO A 12 -13.89 1.04 34.14
N ASP A 13 -15.18 0.70 34.02
CA ASP A 13 -15.72 -0.64 34.25
C ASP A 13 -15.73 -1.52 32.99
N ASP A 14 -15.55 -0.91 31.81
CA ASP A 14 -15.51 -1.58 30.52
C ASP A 14 -14.40 -0.99 29.65
N ARG A 15 -13.21 -1.56 29.79
CA ARG A 15 -12.06 -1.22 28.97
C ARG A 15 -12.20 -1.82 27.58
N ARG A 16 -12.34 -0.95 26.58
CA ARG A 16 -12.49 -1.34 25.17
C ARG A 16 -11.22 -0.97 24.39
N PRO A 17 -10.15 -1.78 24.42
CA PRO A 17 -8.99 -1.55 23.58
C PRO A 17 -9.42 -1.65 22.10
N LYS A 18 -8.95 -0.71 21.28
CA LYS A 18 -9.14 -0.72 19.84
C LYS A 18 -7.80 -0.99 19.20
N GLN A 19 -7.66 -2.15 18.57
CA GLN A 19 -6.45 -2.51 17.86
C GLN A 19 -6.47 -1.93 16.45
N ALA A 20 -5.29 -1.83 15.83
CA ALA A 20 -5.19 -1.39 14.44
C ALA A 20 -5.99 -2.30 13.49
N GLU A 21 -6.09 -3.59 13.80
CA GLU A 21 -6.88 -4.55 13.03
C GLU A 21 -8.39 -4.27 13.11
N ASP A 22 -8.91 -3.84 14.27
CA ASP A 22 -10.33 -3.44 14.39
C ASP A 22 -10.66 -2.28 13.45
N TRP A 23 -9.73 -1.33 13.32
CA TRP A 23 -9.85 -0.20 12.41
C TRP A 23 -9.73 -0.64 10.95
N ALA A 24 -8.71 -1.43 10.60
CA ALA A 24 -8.54 -1.94 9.24
C ALA A 24 -9.78 -2.75 8.80
N ASN A 25 -10.28 -3.63 9.66
CA ASN A 25 -11.50 -4.40 9.40
C ASN A 25 -12.72 -3.50 9.20
N TYR A 26 -12.86 -2.42 9.99
CA TYR A 26 -13.91 -1.45 9.76
C TYR A 26 -13.78 -0.75 8.40
N PHE A 27 -12.61 -0.19 8.10
CA PHE A 27 -12.34 0.52 6.84
C PHE A 27 -12.45 -0.38 5.61
N SER A 28 -12.10 -1.67 5.72
CA SER A 28 -12.19 -2.65 4.64
C SER A 28 -13.62 -2.87 4.12
N LYS A 29 -14.64 -2.56 4.94
CA LYS A 29 -16.05 -2.71 4.54
C LYS A 29 -16.49 -1.70 3.47
N PHE A 30 -15.76 -0.60 3.31
CA PHE A 30 -16.15 0.47 2.39
C PHE A 30 -15.00 0.96 1.50
N LEU A 31 -13.74 0.74 1.86
CA LEU A 31 -12.59 1.03 1.01
C LEU A 31 -12.11 -0.25 0.33
N THR A 32 -12.17 -0.25 -1.00
CA THR A 32 -11.56 -1.29 -1.82
C THR A 32 -10.05 -1.09 -1.93
N THR A 33 -9.33 -2.16 -2.27
CA THR A 33 -7.90 -2.08 -2.56
C THR A 33 -7.68 -1.27 -3.85
N GLY A 34 -6.87 -0.21 -3.77
CA GLY A 34 -6.60 0.65 -4.92
C GLY A 34 -5.97 1.99 -4.58
N LEU A 35 -5.72 2.79 -5.61
CA LEU A 35 -5.22 4.17 -5.46
C LEU A 35 -6.31 5.07 -4.90
N TYR A 36 -5.94 5.94 -3.97
CA TYR A 36 -6.81 6.99 -3.50
C TYR A 36 -6.91 8.08 -4.57
N HIS A 37 -8.14 8.46 -4.90
CA HIS A 37 -8.41 9.51 -5.87
C HIS A 37 -8.94 10.74 -5.14
N LYS A 38 -8.31 11.89 -5.38
CA LYS A 38 -8.80 13.19 -4.89
C LYS A 38 -9.24 14.00 -6.10
N ASN A 39 -10.49 14.47 -6.12
CA ASN A 39 -11.06 15.21 -7.25
C ASN A 39 -10.92 14.48 -8.60
N ALA A 40 -11.11 13.16 -8.62
CA ALA A 40 -10.92 12.27 -9.78
C ALA A 40 -9.47 12.11 -10.28
N GLU A 41 -8.47 12.64 -9.56
CA GLU A 41 -7.06 12.44 -9.87
C GLU A 41 -6.45 11.40 -8.93
N ALA A 42 -5.78 10.40 -9.51
CA ALA A 42 -4.98 9.44 -8.76
C ALA A 42 -3.59 10.02 -8.47
N GLY A 43 -3.14 9.93 -7.22
CA GLY A 43 -1.75 10.19 -6.88
C GLY A 43 -0.84 9.00 -7.20
N LEU A 44 0.40 9.03 -6.69
CA LEU A 44 1.40 7.96 -6.88
C LEU A 44 1.74 7.68 -8.36
N ALA A 45 1.67 8.70 -9.21
CA ALA A 45 2.10 8.60 -10.60
C ALA A 45 3.58 8.19 -10.67
N VAL A 46 3.91 7.33 -11.62
CA VAL A 46 5.27 6.83 -11.83
C VAL A 46 5.83 7.47 -13.09
N THR A 47 6.95 8.17 -12.95
CA THR A 47 7.66 8.80 -14.07
C THR A 47 9.09 8.28 -14.16
N SER A 48 9.65 8.26 -15.36
CA SER A 48 11.06 7.93 -15.56
C SER A 48 11.94 9.07 -15.07
N ASP A 49 13.00 8.75 -14.32
CA ASP A 49 14.07 9.66 -13.93
C ASP A 49 15.39 9.24 -14.60
N ALA A 50 16.47 9.96 -14.33
CA ALA A 50 17.80 9.66 -14.82
C ALA A 50 18.49 8.53 -14.00
N GLN A 51 19.49 7.91 -14.63
CA GLN A 51 20.35 6.87 -14.05
C GLN A 51 19.59 5.65 -13.49
N MET A 52 18.71 5.04 -14.28
CA MET A 52 17.97 3.82 -13.89
C MET A 52 17.10 4.03 -12.64
N ARG A 53 16.42 5.17 -12.56
CA ARG A 53 15.50 5.49 -11.48
C ARG A 53 14.13 5.82 -12.03
N VAL A 54 13.12 5.56 -11.22
CA VAL A 54 11.75 6.05 -11.42
C VAL A 54 11.37 6.90 -10.22
N LEU A 55 10.56 7.91 -10.44
CA LEU A 55 9.99 8.75 -9.40
C LEU A 55 8.53 8.38 -9.20
N VAL A 56 8.16 8.11 -7.94
CA VAL A 56 6.77 7.93 -7.52
C VAL A 56 6.32 9.22 -6.85
N ASP A 57 5.34 9.90 -7.44
CA ASP A 57 4.83 11.16 -6.92
C ASP A 57 4.09 10.98 -5.58
N ALA A 58 3.75 12.11 -4.95
CA ALA A 58 2.92 12.10 -3.75
C ALA A 58 1.53 11.51 -4.05
N GLY A 59 0.93 10.89 -3.04
CA GLY A 59 -0.39 10.26 -3.16
C GLY A 59 -0.63 9.21 -2.09
N ALA A 60 -1.77 8.55 -2.18
CA ALA A 60 -2.17 7.53 -1.22
C ALA A 60 -2.80 6.32 -1.90
N ALA A 61 -2.79 5.18 -1.21
CA ALA A 61 -3.44 3.95 -1.63
C ALA A 61 -4.01 3.21 -0.41
N PHE A 62 -5.06 2.44 -0.63
CA PHE A 62 -5.69 1.61 0.38
C PHE A 62 -5.56 0.12 0.04
N PHE A 63 -5.41 -0.71 1.07
CA PHE A 63 -5.28 -2.16 0.98
C PHE A 63 -6.12 -2.78 2.08
N SER A 64 -7.32 -3.27 1.78
CA SER A 64 -8.19 -3.93 2.77
C SER A 64 -8.31 -3.16 4.10
N GLY A 65 -8.50 -1.83 4.02
CA GLY A 65 -8.61 -0.94 5.18
C GLY A 65 -7.30 -0.40 5.76
N TYR A 66 -6.14 -0.84 5.27
CA TYR A 66 -4.84 -0.24 5.58
C TYR A 66 -4.51 0.88 4.59
N MET A 67 -3.90 1.96 5.07
CA MET A 67 -3.54 3.13 4.24
C MET A 67 -2.04 3.24 4.04
N TYR A 68 -1.64 3.49 2.80
CA TYR A 68 -0.30 3.95 2.41
C TYR A 68 -0.39 5.40 1.97
N GLU A 69 0.58 6.22 2.38
CA GLU A 69 0.71 7.60 1.93
C GLU A 69 2.18 7.90 1.63
N ASN A 70 2.42 8.47 0.46
CA ASN A 70 3.69 9.07 0.07
C ASN A 70 3.48 10.58 -0.02
N THR A 71 4.28 11.35 0.71
CA THR A 71 4.07 12.79 0.86
C THR A 71 4.95 13.65 -0.05
N ALA A 72 5.94 13.05 -0.72
CA ALA A 72 6.88 13.72 -1.61
C ALA A 72 7.38 12.78 -2.72
N PRO A 73 7.95 13.30 -3.82
CA PRO A 73 8.51 12.45 -4.87
C PRO A 73 9.55 11.47 -4.31
N LEU A 74 9.27 10.18 -4.50
CA LEU A 74 10.06 9.06 -3.97
C LEU A 74 10.86 8.43 -5.11
N PRO A 75 12.20 8.58 -5.14
CA PRO A 75 13.02 7.90 -6.13
C PRO A 75 13.15 6.42 -5.78
N LEU A 76 12.89 5.54 -6.75
CA LEU A 76 13.14 4.10 -6.68
C LEU A 76 14.19 3.73 -7.72
N THR A 77 15.25 3.06 -7.28
CA THR A 77 16.32 2.59 -8.16
C THR A 77 15.94 1.26 -8.79
N VAL A 78 15.87 1.24 -10.12
CA VAL A 78 15.69 0.03 -10.91
C VAL A 78 16.97 -0.80 -10.80
N PRO A 79 16.91 -2.05 -10.28
CA PRO A 79 18.10 -2.87 -10.20
C PRO A 79 18.62 -3.19 -11.61
N LEU A 80 19.95 -3.33 -11.74
CA LEU A 80 20.58 -3.72 -13.00
C LEU A 80 19.97 -5.03 -13.52
N ALA A 81 19.86 -5.14 -14.83
CA ALA A 81 19.37 -6.32 -15.52
C ALA A 81 20.38 -6.73 -16.58
N ASP A 82 20.68 -8.03 -16.66
CA ASP A 82 21.59 -8.58 -17.67
C ASP A 82 20.89 -8.71 -19.04
N ASN A 83 19.57 -8.91 -19.02
CA ASN A 83 18.71 -8.97 -20.19
C ASN A 83 17.54 -7.98 -20.07
N ASN A 84 16.81 -7.74 -21.16
CA ASN A 84 15.58 -6.95 -21.13
C ASN A 84 14.57 -7.60 -20.18
N ARG A 85 13.80 -6.84 -19.41
CA ARG A 85 12.71 -7.39 -18.58
C ARG A 85 11.68 -6.32 -18.27
N ILE A 86 10.49 -6.75 -17.86
CA ILE A 86 9.41 -5.85 -17.46
C ILE A 86 9.26 -5.85 -15.94
N ASP A 87 9.69 -4.77 -15.28
CA ASP A 87 9.55 -4.60 -13.83
C ASP A 87 8.24 -3.87 -13.48
N ARG A 88 7.70 -4.11 -12.28
CA ARG A 88 6.53 -3.38 -11.76
C ARG A 88 6.91 -2.54 -10.54
N VAL A 89 6.44 -1.30 -10.50
CA VAL A 89 6.37 -0.54 -9.24
C VAL A 89 5.11 -0.99 -8.50
N VAL A 90 5.29 -1.47 -7.27
CA VAL A 90 4.20 -1.99 -6.44
C VAL A 90 4.27 -1.39 -5.04
N VAL A 91 3.10 -1.15 -4.46
CA VAL A 91 2.97 -0.87 -3.03
C VAL A 91 2.55 -2.17 -2.35
N ARG A 92 3.34 -2.63 -1.38
CA ARG A 92 3.11 -3.89 -0.69
C ARG A 92 2.78 -3.65 0.77
N LEU A 93 1.63 -4.18 1.18
CA LEU A 93 1.27 -4.39 2.58
C LEU A 93 2.00 -5.62 3.11
N ASN A 94 2.65 -5.48 4.26
CA ASN A 94 3.32 -6.56 4.96
C ASN A 94 2.85 -6.59 6.41
N LEU A 95 2.12 -7.64 6.77
CA LEU A 95 1.56 -7.85 8.10
C LEU A 95 2.44 -8.71 9.01
N ASN A 96 3.58 -9.22 8.53
CA ASN A 96 4.49 -10.02 9.34
C ASN A 96 4.96 -9.20 10.55
N GLU A 97 4.92 -9.80 11.74
CA GLU A 97 5.13 -9.11 13.01
C GLU A 97 6.45 -8.34 13.10
N ASP A 98 7.49 -8.83 12.43
CA ASP A 98 8.84 -8.25 12.41
C ASP A 98 8.98 -7.04 11.47
N GLN A 99 8.11 -6.91 10.46
CA GLN A 99 8.24 -5.91 9.39
C GLN A 99 7.14 -4.86 9.39
N ARG A 100 5.88 -5.28 9.66
CA ARG A 100 4.67 -4.44 9.79
C ARG A 100 4.76 -3.10 9.07
N ASN A 101 4.75 -3.12 7.73
CA ASN A 101 4.92 -1.91 6.94
C ASN A 101 4.14 -1.96 5.62
N ILE A 102 3.97 -0.78 5.02
CA ILE A 102 3.48 -0.62 3.66
C ILE A 102 4.48 0.25 2.91
N ARG A 103 5.06 -0.28 1.82
CA ARG A 103 6.11 0.42 1.08
C ARG A 103 6.00 0.23 -0.42
N ALA A 104 6.27 1.30 -1.17
CA ALA A 104 6.52 1.25 -2.60
C ALA A 104 7.91 0.63 -2.86
N HIS A 105 7.98 -0.30 -3.79
CA HIS A 105 9.23 -0.89 -4.25
C HIS A 105 9.09 -1.43 -5.66
N ILE A 106 10.21 -1.77 -6.28
CA ILE A 106 10.26 -2.39 -7.60
C ILE A 106 10.25 -3.90 -7.42
N LYS A 107 9.27 -4.56 -8.04
CA LYS A 107 9.22 -6.01 -8.21
C LYS A 107 9.79 -6.34 -9.59
N GLN A 108 10.87 -7.11 -9.60
CA GLN A 108 11.54 -7.50 -10.83
C GLN A 108 10.72 -8.55 -11.60
N GLY A 109 10.69 -8.44 -12.92
CA GLY A 109 10.05 -9.41 -13.82
C GLY A 109 11.02 -10.26 -14.61
N THR A 110 10.49 -10.84 -15.69
CA THR A 110 11.24 -11.58 -16.70
C THR A 110 11.18 -10.85 -18.04
N GLU A 111 11.90 -11.38 -19.05
CA GLU A 111 11.94 -10.85 -20.43
C GLU A 111 10.55 -10.64 -21.02
N ASP A 112 9.70 -11.65 -20.88
CA ASP A 112 8.41 -11.70 -21.56
C ASP A 112 7.23 -11.30 -20.68
N GLU A 113 7.39 -11.37 -19.35
CA GLU A 113 6.26 -11.22 -18.43
C GLU A 113 6.56 -10.30 -17.24
N PRO A 114 5.67 -9.31 -16.99
CA PRO A 114 5.73 -8.56 -15.75
C PRO A 114 5.32 -9.45 -14.57
N PRO A 115 5.93 -9.28 -13.40
CA PRO A 115 5.66 -10.14 -12.26
C PRO A 115 4.19 -10.10 -11.85
N GLU A 116 3.63 -11.22 -11.40
CA GLU A 116 2.21 -11.28 -11.01
C GLU A 116 1.87 -10.28 -9.90
N LEU A 117 0.72 -9.63 -10.03
CA LEU A 117 0.17 -8.71 -9.06
C LEU A 117 -0.64 -9.51 -8.02
N GLN A 118 -0.16 -9.51 -6.79
CA GLN A 118 -0.94 -9.99 -5.64
C GLN A 118 -1.92 -8.87 -5.26
N ARG A 119 -3.22 -9.15 -5.31
CA ARG A 119 -4.30 -8.21 -5.02
C ARG A 119 -5.05 -8.62 -3.77
#